data_AF-B5HEG5-F1
#
_entry.id   AF-B5HEG5-F1
#
_cell.length_a   1.000
_cell.length_b   1.000
_cell.length_c   1.000
_cell.angle_alpha   90.00
_cell.angle_beta   90.00
_cell.angle_gamma   90.00
#
_symmetry.space_group_name_H-M   'P 1'
#
loop_
_entity.id
_entity.type
_entity.pdbx_description
1 polymer ?
#
loop_
_entity_poly.entity_id
_entity_poly.type
_entity_poly.pdbx_seq_one_letter_code
_entity_poly.pdbx_strand_id
1 'polypeptide(L)' 'MSTALDSGLMRIHRPCTGLLDELPGYAWDPAASDRGEDQPIRRDDHGADALRYVVHSNAHE' A
#
# COMPACT_ATOMS: atom_id res chain seq x y z
N MET A 1 -1.39 -0.92 6.60
CA MET A 1 -2.26 -0.26 5.61
C MET A 1 -3.63 -0.90 5.54
N SER A 2 -3.75 -2.19 5.19
CA SER A 2 -5.04 -2.91 5.11
C SER A 2 -5.90 -2.75 6.37
N THR A 3 -5.36 -3.04 7.56
CA THR A 3 -6.08 -2.89 8.84
C THR A 3 -6.60 -1.48 9.10
N ALA A 4 -5.83 -0.44 8.75
CA ALA A 4 -6.22 0.95 8.97
C ALA A 4 -7.35 1.40 8.03
N LEU A 5 -7.37 0.88 6.80
CA LEU A 5 -8.45 1.11 5.84
C LEU A 5 -9.72 0.36 6.27
N ASP A 6 -9.60 -0.91 6.66
CA ASP A 6 -10.72 -1.75 7.05
C ASP A 6 -11.41 -1.27 8.34
N SER A 7 -10.62 -0.86 9.35
CA SER A 7 -11.13 -0.27 10.60
C SER A 7 -11.68 1.16 10.45
N GLY A 8 -11.56 1.78 9.26
CA GLY A 8 -12.01 3.13 8.99
C GLY A 8 -11.16 4.24 9.65
N LEU A 9 -10.02 3.89 10.25
CA LEU A 9 -9.04 4.84 10.81
C LEU A 9 -8.34 5.64 9.71
N MET A 10 -8.33 5.13 8.49
CA MET A 10 -7.79 5.79 7.30
C MET A 10 -8.84 5.80 6.19
N ARG A 11 -9.00 6.95 5.53
CA ARG A 11 -9.86 7.11 4.36
C ARG A 11 -9.12 7.88 3.28
N ILE A 12 -9.35 7.49 2.03
CA ILE A 12 -8.76 8.17 0.86
C ILE A 12 -9.81 9.10 0.27
N HIS A 13 -9.45 10.37 0.09
CA HIS A 13 -10.35 11.35 -0.49
C HIS A 13 -10.51 11.11 -2.00
N ARG A 14 -11.74 11.20 -2.52
CA ARG A 14 -12.07 10.86 -3.92
C ARG A 14 -11.22 11.55 -5.02
N PRO A 15 -10.78 12.81 -4.88
CA PRO A 15 -9.91 13.49 -5.83
C PRO A 15 -8.47 12.97 -5.88
N CYS A 16 -8.05 12.07 -4.99
CA CYS A 16 -6.73 11.44 -5.04
C CYS A 16 -6.67 10.38 -6.15
N THR A 17 -7.01 10.76 -7.38
CA THR A 17 -7.20 9.83 -8.51
C THR A 17 -5.94 9.04 -8.82
N GLY A 18 -4.76 9.67 -8.81
CA GLY A 18 -3.49 8.96 -9.02
C GLY A 18 -3.27 7.83 -8.01
N LEU A 19 -3.45 8.10 -6.71
CA LEU A 19 -3.37 7.05 -5.68
C LEU A 19 -4.43 5.96 -5.88
N LEU A 20 -5.67 6.35 -6.22
CA LEU A 20 -6.75 5.39 -6.45
C LEU A 20 -6.51 4.52 -7.70
N ASP A 21 -5.83 5.03 -8.71
CA ASP A 21 -5.44 4.30 -9.92
C ASP A 21 -4.26 3.35 -9.65
N GLU A 22 -3.35 3.72 -8.75
CA GLU A 22 -2.19 2.91 -8.32
C GLU A 22 -2.60 1.72 -7.43
N LEU A 23 -3.52 1.93 -6.48
CA LEU A 23 -3.87 0.93 -5.45
C LEU A 23 -4.26 -0.46 -5.99
N PRO A 24 -5.07 -0.60 -7.06
CA PRO A 24 -5.38 -1.90 -7.64
C PRO A 24 -4.16 -2.63 -8.23
N GLY A 25 -3.13 -1.88 -8.63
CA GLY A 25 -1.90 -2.41 -9.22
C GLY A 25 -0.84 -2.81 -8.19
N TYR A 26 -0.99 -2.41 -6.92
CA TYR A 26 -0.05 -2.73 -5.85
C TYR A 26 -0.16 -4.22 -5.46
N ALA A 27 0.77 -5.02 -5.99
CA ALA A 27 0.75 -6.49 -5.87
C ALA A 27 2.10 -7.04 -5.41
N TRP A 28 2.10 -8.29 -4.96
CA TRP A 28 3.29 -9.02 -4.51
C TRP A 28 4.00 -9.71 -5.67
N ASP A 29 5.34 -9.74 -5.63
CA ASP A 29 6.16 -10.38 -6.65
C ASP A 29 6.13 -11.92 -6.47
N PRO A 30 5.54 -12.68 -7.40
CA PRO A 30 5.44 -14.13 -7.29
C PRO A 30 6.82 -14.81 -7.34
N ALA A 31 7.77 -14.27 -8.11
CA ALA A 31 9.10 -14.88 -8.22
C ALA A 31 9.91 -14.68 -6.93
N ALA A 32 9.67 -13.58 -6.21
CA ALA A 32 10.24 -13.37 -4.88
C ALA A 32 9.61 -14.29 -3.85
N SER A 33 8.28 -14.45 -3.91
CA SER A 33 7.57 -15.38 -3.04
C SER A 33 8.08 -16.83 -3.20
N ASP A 34 8.40 -17.26 -4.42
CA ASP A 34 9.01 -18.57 -4.70
C ASP A 34 10.40 -18.76 -4.05
N ARG A 35 11.11 -17.66 -3.78
CA ARG A 35 12.40 -17.67 -3.05
C ARG A 35 12.22 -17.53 -1.53
N GLY A 36 10.99 -17.43 -1.03
CA GLY A 36 10.67 -17.16 0.37
C GLY A 36 10.86 -15.69 0.76
N GLU A 37 10.89 -14.77 -0.20
CA GLU A 37 11.03 -13.33 0.00
C GLU A 37 9.68 -12.63 -0.21
N ASP A 38 9.25 -11.83 0.76
CA ASP A 38 8.05 -10.99 0.62
C ASP A 38 8.44 -9.59 0.15
N GLN A 39 8.25 -9.32 -1.14
CA GLN A 39 8.44 -7.99 -1.72
C GLN A 39 7.31 -7.59 -2.68
N PRO A 40 6.87 -6.32 -2.67
CA PRO A 40 5.94 -5.82 -3.67
C PRO A 40 6.61 -5.68 -5.04
N ILE A 41 5.81 -5.75 -6.10
CA ILE A 41 6.25 -5.41 -7.46
C ILE A 41 6.46 -3.90 -7.52
N ARG A 42 7.69 -3.49 -7.86
CA ARG A 42 8.08 -2.07 -7.91
C ARG A 42 7.61 -1.41 -9.21
N ARG A 43 6.31 -1.15 -9.30
CA ARG A 43 5.66 -0.49 -10.45
C ARG A 43 4.48 0.34 -9.97
N ASP A 44 4.45 1.61 -10.38
CA ASP A 44 3.36 2.55 -10.07
C ASP A 44 2.98 2.55 -8.58
N ASP A 45 3.98 2.58 -7.69
CA ASP A 45 3.82 2.37 -6.25
C ASP A 45 4.05 3.64 -5.41
N HIS A 46 4.31 4.79 -6.03
CA HIS A 46 4.70 6.03 -5.34
C HIS A 46 3.71 6.45 -4.25
N GLY A 47 2.42 6.48 -4.57
CA GLY A 47 1.36 6.85 -3.63
C GLY A 47 1.10 5.76 -2.59
N ALA A 48 1.11 4.50 -3.01
CA ALA A 48 0.95 3.35 -2.10
C ALA A 48 2.08 3.29 -1.06
N ASP A 49 3.32 3.55 -1.46
CA ASP A 49 4.48 3.61 -0.56
C ASP A 49 4.39 4.78 0.40
N ALA A 50 4.00 5.97 -0.07
CA ALA A 50 3.77 7.12 0.80
C ALA A 50 2.73 6.80 1.88
N LEU A 51 1.61 6.15 1.50
CA LEU A 51 0.57 5.74 2.44
C LEU A 51 1.08 4.70 3.45
N ARG A 52 1.90 3.75 2.99
CA ARG A 52 2.54 2.75 3.86
C ARG A 52 3.45 3.41 4.90
N TYR A 53 4.25 4.41 4.51
CA TYR A 53 5.08 5.16 5.45
C TYR A 53 4.25 5.92 6.48
N VAL A 54 3.16 6.59 6.05
CA VAL A 54 2.25 7.28 6.98
C VAL A 54 1.71 6.31 8.03
N VAL A 55 1.22 5.13 7.61
CA VAL A 55 0.73 4.12 8.56
C VAL A 55 1.86 3.63 9.46
N HIS A 56 3.03 3.31 8.92
CA HIS A 56 4.13 2.78 9.71
C HIS A 56 4.65 3.78 10.76
N SER A 57 4.68 5.08 10.43
CA SER A 57 5.16 6.11 11.34
C SER A 57 4.12 6.59 12.36
N ASN A 58 2.83 6.40 12.09
CA ASN A 58 1.75 6.87 12.99
C ASN A 58 1.00 5.73 13.68
N ALA A 59 1.18 4.48 13.25
CA ALA A 59 0.74 3.31 14.00
C ALA A 59 1.72 3.09 15.16
N HIS A 60 1.63 3.97 16.15
CA HIS A 60 2.09 3.67 17.50
C HIS A 60 0.98 2.91 18.22
N GLU A 61 1.34 1.77 18.80
CA GLU A 61 0.51 1.01 19.75
C GLU A 61 0.19 1.85 21.00
#